data_AF-A0AA42LRQ4-F1
#
_entry.id   AF-A0AA42LRQ4-F1
#
_cell.length_a   1.000
_cell.length_b   1.000
_cell.length_c   1.000
_cell.angle_alpha   90.00
_cell.angle_beta   90.00
_cell.angle_gamma   90.00
#
_symmetry.space_group_name_H-M   'P 1'
#
loop_
_entity.id
_entity.type
_entity.pdbx_description
1 polymer ?
#
loop_
_entity_poly.entity_id
_entity_poly.type
_entity_poly.pdbx_seq_one_letter_code
_entity_poly.pdbx_strand_id
1 'polypeptide(L)'
;GHVEHKVQGHFQVRAGERIEGKTVTLELQAAQCVVIKGPGGTITINGSGITLEALAINLKGPISQANGGGNSLSMAGSVVEGLIEDCMERTR
;
A
#
# COMPACT_ATOMS: atom_id res chain seq x y z
N GLY A 1 8.68 33.97 -17.05
CA GLY A 1 9.80 34.07 -16.08
C GLY A 1 10.26 32.66 -15.74
N HIS A 2 11.50 32.51 -15.27
CA HIS A 2 12.05 31.24 -14.82
C HIS A 2 12.39 31.35 -13.34
N VAL A 3 11.97 30.38 -12.54
CA VAL A 3 12.23 30.33 -11.09
C VAL A 3 12.66 28.91 -10.76
N GLU A 4 13.78 28.78 -10.07
CA GLU A 4 14.23 27.54 -9.45
C GLU A 4 14.28 27.74 -7.94
N HIS A 5 13.69 26.80 -7.20
CA HIS A 5 13.67 26.84 -5.75
C HIS A 5 14.33 25.59 -5.18
N LYS A 6 15.46 25.78 -4.48
CA LYS A 6 16.23 24.72 -3.83
C LYS A 6 16.22 24.92 -2.32
N VAL A 7 15.96 23.85 -1.58
CA VAL A 7 15.96 23.82 -0.12
C VAL A 7 16.94 22.74 0.34
N GLN A 8 17.97 23.10 1.10
CA GLN A 8 18.98 22.14 1.59
C GLN A 8 18.49 21.32 2.80
N GLY A 9 17.51 21.84 3.54
CA GLY A 9 16.95 21.21 4.72
C GLY A 9 15.56 20.63 4.47
N HIS A 10 14.61 21.04 5.31
CA HIS A 10 13.23 20.56 5.25
C HIS A 10 12.31 21.58 4.59
N PHE A 11 11.52 21.15 3.61
CA PHE A 11 10.48 21.95 2.99
C PHE A 11 9.09 21.45 3.45
N GLN A 12 8.32 22.33 4.08
CA GLN A 12 6.95 22.04 4.52
C GLN A 12 6.01 23.15 4.06
N VAL A 13 4.89 22.76 3.46
CA VAL A 13 3.79 23.67 3.08
C VAL A 13 2.54 23.24 3.82
N ARG A 14 1.87 24.20 4.46
CA ARG A 14 0.55 24.01 5.09
C ARG A 14 -0.39 25.06 4.52
N ALA A 15 -1.52 24.61 3.99
CA ALA A 15 -2.59 25.48 3.52
C ALA A 15 -3.87 25.13 4.25
N GLY A 16 -4.61 26.15 4.71
CA GLY A 16 -5.91 25.95 5.37
C GLY A 16 -7.05 25.62 4.40
N GLU A 17 -6.85 25.88 3.10
CA GLU A 17 -7.89 25.71 2.09
C GLU A 17 -7.41 24.83 0.92
N ARG A 18 -6.42 25.29 0.12
CA ARG A 18 -5.98 24.60 -1.09
C ARG A 18 -4.51 24.83 -1.43
N ILE A 19 -3.87 23.79 -1.96
CA ILE A 19 -2.61 23.86 -2.71
C ILE A 19 -2.94 23.42 -4.14
N GLU A 20 -2.59 24.21 -5.15
CA GLU A 20 -2.84 23.90 -6.57
C GLU A 20 -1.53 24.00 -7.37
N GLY A 21 -1.26 22.99 -8.21
CA GLY A 21 -0.14 22.99 -9.15
C GLY A 21 -0.63 22.76 -10.57
N LYS A 22 -0.45 23.76 -11.45
CA LYS A 22 -0.80 23.68 -12.88
C LYS A 22 0.50 23.57 -13.68
N THR A 23 0.77 22.39 -14.21
CA THR A 23 2.00 22.09 -14.95
C THR A 23 1.72 21.07 -16.04
N VAL A 24 2.57 21.05 -17.07
CA VAL A 24 2.58 19.99 -18.10
C VAL A 24 3.13 18.69 -17.51
N THR A 25 4.10 18.77 -16.59
CA THR A 25 4.71 17.61 -15.94
C THR A 25 4.98 17.91 -14.47
N LEU A 26 4.57 16.98 -13.60
CA LEU A 26 4.89 16.99 -12.17
C LEU A 26 5.72 15.75 -11.87
N GLU A 27 6.98 15.95 -11.50
CA GLU A 27 7.88 14.88 -11.07
C GLU A 27 8.11 14.97 -9.57
N LEU A 28 7.89 13.85 -8.87
CA LEU A 28 8.16 13.72 -7.44
C LEU A 28 9.19 12.61 -7.25
N GLN A 29 10.36 12.97 -6.75
CA GLN A 29 11.43 12.02 -6.46
C GLN A 29 11.82 12.13 -4.99
N ALA A 30 11.94 10.97 -4.33
CA ALA A 30 12.44 10.87 -2.98
C ALA A 30 13.42 9.68 -2.91
N ALA A 31 14.47 9.82 -2.09
CA ALA A 31 15.44 8.76 -1.92
C ALA A 31 14.88 7.54 -1.17
N GLN A 32 13.91 7.76 -0.27
CA GLN A 32 13.38 6.71 0.60
C GLN A 32 11.92 6.35 0.28
N CYS A 33 11.04 7.35 0.26
CA CYS A 33 9.61 7.12 0.17
C CYS A 33 8.85 8.36 -0.33
N VAL A 34 7.85 8.15 -1.19
CA VAL A 34 6.81 9.13 -1.52
C VAL A 34 5.49 8.62 -0.94
N VAL A 35 4.81 9.45 -0.16
CA VAL A 35 3.53 9.09 0.48
C VAL A 35 2.48 10.15 0.19
N ILE A 36 1.36 9.72 -0.40
CA ILE A 36 0.19 10.55 -0.65
C ILE A 36 -0.94 10.02 0.23
N LYS A 37 -1.42 10.84 1.17
CA LYS A 37 -2.47 10.45 2.13
C LYS A 37 -3.72 11.28 1.91
N GLY A 38 -4.86 10.62 1.93
CA GLY A 38 -6.18 11.25 2.00
C GLY A 38 -7.07 10.52 3.00
N PRO A 39 -8.28 11.04 3.27
CA PRO A 39 -9.21 10.41 4.22
C PRO A 39 -9.64 9.00 3.80
N GLY A 40 -9.62 8.68 2.50
CA GLY A 40 -10.00 7.38 1.96
C GLY A 40 -8.89 6.35 1.85
N GLY A 41 -7.62 6.73 2.11
CA GLY A 41 -6.51 5.81 1.92
C GLY A 41 -5.13 6.47 1.76
N THR A 42 -4.14 5.63 1.51
CA THR A 42 -2.74 6.00 1.33
C THR A 42 -2.16 5.35 0.08
N ILE A 43 -1.36 6.12 -0.66
CA ILE A 43 -0.50 5.63 -1.74
C ILE A 43 0.94 5.77 -1.26
N THR A 44 1.69 4.68 -1.30
CA THR A 44 3.09 4.61 -0.85
C THR A 44 3.97 4.09 -1.98
N ILE A 45 5.04 4.81 -2.31
CA ILE A 45 6.09 4.38 -3.25
C ILE A 45 7.41 4.34 -2.48
N ASN A 46 8.02 3.17 -2.39
CA ASN A 46 9.29 2.98 -1.68
C ASN A 46 10.13 1.86 -2.33
N GLY A 47 11.24 1.48 -1.69
CA GLY A 47 12.14 0.44 -2.21
C GLY A 47 11.53 -0.95 -2.38
N SER A 48 10.38 -1.25 -1.77
CA SER A 48 9.67 -2.52 -1.96
C SER A 48 8.67 -2.51 -3.12
N GLY A 49 8.35 -1.32 -3.66
CA GLY A 49 7.37 -1.15 -4.73
C GLY A 49 6.33 -0.08 -4.42
N ILE A 50 5.13 -0.28 -4.97
CA ILE A 50 3.98 0.63 -4.87
C ILE A 50 2.84 -0.08 -4.12
N THR A 51 2.31 0.57 -3.07
CA THR A 51 1.20 0.06 -2.28
C THR A 51 0.03 1.05 -2.30
N LEU A 52 -1.18 0.52 -2.49
CA LEU A 52 -2.46 1.23 -2.44
C LEU A 52 -3.27 0.67 -1.27
N GLU A 53 -3.46 1.46 -0.21
CA GLU A 53 -4.20 1.06 0.99
C GLU A 53 -5.48 1.90 1.11
N ALA A 54 -6.64 1.27 0.97
CA ALA A 54 -7.94 1.94 1.06
C ALA A 54 -9.05 0.94 1.38
N LEU A 55 -10.19 1.43 1.89
CA LEU A 55 -11.39 0.59 2.08
C LEU A 55 -11.91 0.04 0.75
N ALA A 56 -11.83 0.83 -0.32
CA ALA A 56 -12.19 0.42 -1.67
C ALA A 56 -11.27 1.08 -2.70
N ILE A 57 -10.78 0.30 -3.65
CA ILE A 57 -9.97 0.78 -4.79
C ILE A 57 -10.83 0.64 -6.05
N ASN A 58 -11.20 1.77 -6.64
CA ASN A 58 -12.03 1.81 -7.85
C ASN A 58 -11.18 2.24 -9.04
N LEU A 59 -10.92 1.33 -9.97
CA LEU A 59 -10.22 1.62 -11.22
C LEU A 59 -11.24 1.74 -12.35
N LYS A 60 -11.15 2.81 -13.15
CA LYS A 60 -12.04 3.05 -14.30
C LYS A 60 -11.22 3.07 -15.59
N GLY A 61 -11.70 2.37 -16.61
CA GLY A 61 -11.04 2.24 -17.91
C GLY A 61 -10.30 0.91 -18.09
N PRO A 62 -9.65 0.69 -19.24
CA PRO A 62 -8.88 -0.53 -19.51
C PRO A 62 -7.69 -0.64 -18.55
N ILE A 63 -7.60 -1.76 -17.84
CA ILE A 63 -6.45 -2.10 -17.00
C ILE A 63 -5.75 -3.29 -17.64
N SER A 64 -4.47 -3.12 -17.98
CA SER A 64 -3.60 -4.21 -18.38
C SER A 64 -2.73 -4.57 -17.20
N GLN A 65 -2.99 -5.74 -16.63
CA GLN A 65 -2.13 -6.33 -15.61
C GLN A 65 -1.35 -7.45 -16.27
N ALA A 66 -0.02 -7.35 -16.28
CA ALA A 66 0.80 -8.51 -16.57
C ALA A 66 0.66 -9.50 -15.42
N ASN A 67 0.59 -10.80 -15.72
CA ASN A 67 0.57 -11.84 -14.69
C ASN A 67 1.87 -11.76 -13.87
N GLY A 68 1.82 -11.11 -12.71
CA GLY A 68 2.88 -11.16 -11.72
C GLY A 68 2.77 -12.47 -10.95
N GLY A 69 3.82 -13.29 -10.98
CA GLY A 69 3.90 -14.52 -10.21
C GLY A 69 3.98 -14.23 -8.72
N GLY A 70 2.82 -14.10 -8.06
CA GLY A 70 2.74 -14.14 -6.60
C GLY A 70 2.91 -15.58 -6.12
N ASN A 71 3.89 -15.85 -5.28
CA ASN A 71 3.96 -17.13 -4.55
C ASN A 71 2.77 -17.21 -3.59
N SER A 72 1.69 -17.87 -4.03
CA SER A 72 0.60 -18.26 -3.14
C SER A 72 1.09 -19.43 -2.29
N LEU A 73 1.70 -19.13 -1.14
CA LEU A 73 1.92 -20.14 -0.09
C LEU A 73 0.57 -20.43 0.57
N SER A 74 -0.23 -21.29 -0.06
CA SER A 74 -1.44 -21.84 0.56
C SER A 74 -1.05 -23.02 1.45
N MET A 75 -1.06 -22.83 2.76
CA MET A 75 -0.99 -23.95 3.71
C MET A 75 -2.41 -24.47 3.95
N ALA A 76 -2.80 -25.49 3.17
CA ALA A 76 -4.05 -26.20 3.40
C ALA A 76 -3.86 -27.17 4.59
N GLY A 77 -4.39 -26.83 5.75
CA GLY A 77 -4.54 -27.77 6.86
C GLY A 77 -5.77 -28.63 6.63
N SER A 78 -5.59 -29.93 6.36
CA SER A 78 -6.68 -30.90 6.36
C SER A 78 -6.97 -31.35 7.78
N VAL A 79 -8.21 -31.21 8.24
CA VAL A 79 -8.68 -31.88 9.47
C VAL A 79 -8.69 -33.37 9.20
N VAL A 80 -7.87 -34.14 9.93
CA VAL A 80 -8.02 -35.59 9.99
C VAL A 80 -9.27 -35.87 10.79
N GLU A 81 -10.34 -36.25 10.10
CA GLU A 81 -11.58 -36.68 10.72
C GLU A 81 -11.38 -38.11 11.24
N GLY A 82 -11.23 -38.25 12.56
CA GLY A 82 -11.19 -39.55 13.24
C GLY A 82 -9.99 -39.73 14.17
N LEU A 83 -10.06 -39.13 15.36
CA LEU A 83 -9.65 -39.81 16.59
C LEU A 83 -10.43 -39.22 17.77
N ILE A 84 -11.73 -39.49 17.82
CA ILE A 84 -12.44 -39.53 19.11
C ILE A 84 -12.15 -40.89 19.75
N GLU A 85 -10.90 -41.14 20.11
CA GLU A 85 -10.58 -42.21 21.05
C GLU A 85 -10.39 -41.58 22.44
N ASP A 86 -11.47 -41.68 23.21
CA ASP A 86 -11.46 -41.96 24.65
C ASP A 86 -10.59 -41.07 25.54
N CYS A 87 -11.15 -39.91 25.93
CA CYS A 87 -10.82 -39.32 27.23
C CYS A 87 -11.50 -40.12 28.35
N MET A 88 -11.01 -41.34 28.60
CA MET A 88 -11.35 -42.07 29.82
C MET A 88 -10.66 -41.40 31.01
N GLU A 89 -11.47 -40.94 31.96
CA GLU A 89 -11.06 -40.48 33.28
C GLU A 89 -10.11 -41.48 33.95
N ARG A 90 -8.96 -41.00 34.42
CA ARG A 90 -8.23 -41.61 35.53
C ARG A 90 -7.85 -40.55 36.54
N THR A 91 -8.84 -40.19 37.34
CA THR A 91 -8.63 -39.67 38.70
C THR A 91 -7.90 -40.76 39.50
N ARG A 92 -6.67 -40.49 39.92
CA ARG A 92 -6.10 -41.07 41.13
C ARG A 92 -5.29 -40.00 41.86
#